data_AF-A0A0A2VPK1-F1
#
_entry.id   AF-A0A0A2VPK1-F1
#
_cell.length_a   1.000
_cell.length_b   1.000
_cell.length_c   1.000
_cell.angle_alpha   90.00
_cell.angle_beta   90.00
_cell.angle_gamma   90.00
#
_symmetry.space_group_name_H-M   'P 1'
#
loop_
_entity.id
_entity.type
_entity.pdbx_description
1 polymer ?
#
loop_
_entity_poly.entity_id
_entity_poly.type
_entity_poly.pdbx_seq_one_letter_code
_entity_poly.pdbx_strand_id
1 'polypeptide(L)'
;MLSLSSLPIPQVASVLQYNILYSESDDSLPEPLPTVETIEDAPIINKLLSRCIACVGTSYVVKYGYGVEPLEAENMTFVRRYTNIHVPRVYAVYQQSLKAGEHKTYIIMERIAGDSLDKLWDGFDTTQKMDIILLAPQAPVAPSRPLVETCSASELSSLLALVC
;
A
#
# COMPACT_ATOMS: atom_id res chain seq x y z
N MET A 1 29.08 27.39 46.93
CA MET A 1 29.11 26.40 45.84
C MET A 1 27.69 25.87 45.68
N LEU A 2 26.96 26.34 44.65
CA LEU A 2 25.60 25.86 44.37
C LEU A 2 25.72 24.69 43.39
N SER A 3 25.37 23.51 43.87
CA SER A 3 25.39 22.25 43.12
C SER A 3 24.29 22.27 42.06
N LEU A 4 24.67 22.29 40.79
CA LEU A 4 23.77 21.98 39.66
C LEU A 4 23.47 20.49 39.68
N SER A 5 22.37 20.09 40.31
CA SER A 5 21.81 18.75 40.09
C SER A 5 21.13 18.75 38.72
N SER A 6 21.77 18.09 37.76
CA SER A 6 21.18 17.78 36.45
C SER A 6 19.87 17.02 36.65
N LEU A 7 18.76 17.62 36.23
CA LEU A 7 17.49 16.91 36.12
C LEU A 7 17.63 15.80 35.07
N PRO A 8 17.17 14.57 35.33
CA PRO A 8 17.14 13.53 34.31
C PRO A 8 16.24 14.00 33.16
N ILE A 9 16.79 14.05 31.95
CA ILE A 9 16.00 14.20 30.73
C ILE A 9 15.03 13.01 30.69
N PRO A 10 13.71 13.21 30.57
CA PRO A 10 12.80 12.10 30.32
C PRO A 10 13.15 11.51 28.96
N GLN A 11 13.83 10.36 28.97
CA GLN A 11 13.98 9.46 27.83
C GLN A 11 12.61 8.80 27.58
N VAL A 12 11.66 9.55 27.04
CA VAL A 12 10.41 8.97 26.53
C VAL A 12 10.61 8.80 25.03
N ALA A 13 11.36 7.74 24.67
CA ALA A 13 11.17 7.14 23.37
C ALA A 13 9.69 6.72 23.32
N SER A 14 8.88 7.51 22.62
CA SER A 14 7.49 7.18 22.35
C SER A 14 7.44 5.79 21.75
N VAL A 15 6.95 4.81 22.50
CA VAL A 15 6.69 3.47 21.97
C VAL A 15 5.57 3.63 20.94
N LEU A 16 5.95 3.71 19.67
CA LEU A 16 4.98 3.79 18.58
C LEU A 16 4.12 2.53 18.65
N GLN A 17 2.82 2.69 18.90
CA GLN A 17 1.91 1.55 19.01
C GLN A 17 1.47 1.16 17.60
N TYR A 18 1.79 -0.08 17.23
CA TYR A 18 1.39 -0.67 15.96
C TYR A 18 0.23 -1.64 16.17
N ASN A 19 -0.78 -1.51 15.32
CA ASN A 19 -1.85 -2.49 15.17
C ASN A 19 -1.58 -3.30 13.90
N ILE A 20 -1.45 -4.62 14.04
CA ILE A 20 -1.28 -5.54 12.91
C ILE A 20 -2.67 -5.99 12.48
N LEU A 21 -3.09 -5.58 11.30
CA LEU A 21 -4.40 -5.94 10.75
C LEU A 21 -4.33 -7.23 9.94
N TYR A 22 -3.21 -7.45 9.27
CA TYR A 22 -2.96 -8.63 8.46
C TYR A 22 -1.44 -8.88 8.35
N SER A 23 -1.04 -10.14 8.35
CA SER A 23 0.32 -10.58 8.03
C SER A 23 0.28 -12.01 7.52
N GLU A 24 1.02 -12.25 6.44
CA GLU A 24 1.34 -13.58 5.96
C GLU A 24 2.30 -14.28 6.93
N SER A 25 2.36 -15.61 6.86
CA SER A 25 3.33 -16.40 7.62
C SER A 25 4.73 -16.23 7.06
N ASP A 26 5.75 -16.27 7.92
CA ASP A 26 7.16 -16.11 7.54
C ASP A 26 7.59 -17.02 6.38
N ASP A 27 7.11 -18.27 6.36
CA ASP A 27 7.41 -19.26 5.30
C ASP A 27 6.89 -18.87 3.91
N SER A 28 5.98 -17.89 3.83
CA SER A 28 5.33 -17.45 2.60
C SER A 28 5.79 -16.07 2.11
N LEU A 29 6.70 -15.45 2.86
CA LEU A 29 7.30 -14.16 2.52
C LEU A 29 8.50 -14.34 1.59
N PRO A 30 8.65 -13.50 0.55
CA PRO A 30 9.83 -13.55 -0.31
C PRO A 30 11.13 -13.08 0.39
N GLU A 31 11.01 -12.16 1.35
CA GLU A 31 12.11 -11.68 2.20
C GLU A 31 11.54 -11.18 3.55
N PRO A 32 12.33 -10.96 4.62
CA PRO A 32 11.79 -10.46 5.88
C PRO A 32 11.04 -9.14 5.71
N LEU A 33 9.92 -8.95 6.42
CA LEU A 33 9.13 -7.73 6.31
C LEU A 33 9.95 -6.51 6.74
N PRO A 34 9.90 -5.40 5.98
CA PRO A 34 10.72 -4.23 6.25
C PRO A 34 10.23 -3.49 7.49
N THR A 35 11.16 -2.86 8.20
CA THR A 35 10.81 -1.95 9.30
C THR A 35 10.21 -0.65 8.76
N VAL A 36 9.47 0.06 9.61
CA VAL A 36 8.88 1.36 9.23
C VAL A 36 9.95 2.39 8.87
N GLU A 37 11.07 2.40 9.58
CA GLU A 37 12.22 3.27 9.25
C GLU A 37 12.73 2.94 7.84
N THR A 38 12.95 1.66 7.54
CA THR A 38 13.36 1.20 6.21
C THR A 38 12.36 1.58 5.12
N ILE A 39 11.05 1.52 5.41
CA ILE A 39 10.00 1.93 4.46
C ILE A 39 10.05 3.44 4.20
N GLU A 40 10.21 4.25 5.26
CA GLU A 40 10.16 5.70 5.15
C GLU A 40 11.41 6.32 4.53
N ASP A 41 12.55 5.64 4.64
CA ASP A 41 13.83 6.02 3.99
C ASP A 41 13.97 5.48 2.57
N ALA A 42 13.06 4.59 2.13
CA ALA A 42 13.14 3.96 0.83
C ALA A 42 12.83 4.90 -0.35
N PRO A 43 13.33 4.60 -1.56
CA PRO A 43 13.00 5.36 -2.76
C PRO A 43 11.49 5.42 -3.02
N ILE A 44 10.94 6.64 -3.04
CA ILE A 44 9.54 6.90 -3.35
C ILE A 44 9.35 6.89 -4.86
N ILE A 45 8.49 5.99 -5.35
CA ILE A 45 8.10 5.88 -6.76
C ILE A 45 7.01 6.89 -7.08
N ASN A 46 6.07 7.08 -6.14
CA ASN A 46 4.95 7.99 -6.32
C ASN A 46 4.52 8.60 -4.98
N LYS A 47 4.12 9.88 -4.99
CA LYS A 47 3.63 10.60 -3.82
C LYS A 47 2.46 11.48 -4.21
N LEU A 48 1.32 11.28 -3.54
CA LEU A 48 0.11 12.07 -3.75
C LEU A 48 -0.51 12.43 -2.40
N LEU A 49 -0.50 13.73 -2.07
CA LEU A 49 -1.04 14.25 -0.82
C LEU A 49 -0.48 13.51 0.41
N SER A 50 -1.35 12.81 1.14
CA SER A 50 -1.04 12.04 2.34
C SER A 50 -0.71 10.57 2.06
N ARG A 51 -0.37 10.21 0.81
CA ARG A 51 -0.08 8.86 0.35
C ARG A 51 1.29 8.79 -0.33
N CYS A 52 2.06 7.77 -0.01
CA CYS A 52 3.36 7.47 -0.60
C CYS A 52 3.36 6.02 -1.10
N ILE A 53 4.12 5.77 -2.16
CA ILE A 53 4.45 4.45 -2.69
C ILE A 53 5.97 4.35 -2.75
N ALA A 54 6.56 3.42 -2.00
CA ALA A 54 8.01 3.22 -1.93
C ALA A 54 8.42 1.82 -2.42
N CYS A 55 9.56 1.74 -3.12
CA CYS A 55 10.24 0.49 -3.43
C CYS A 55 11.11 0.08 -2.25
N VAL A 56 10.81 -1.06 -1.62
CA VAL A 56 11.58 -1.53 -0.46
C VAL A 56 12.24 -2.86 -0.80
N GLY A 57 13.57 -2.88 -0.73
CA GLY A 57 14.34 -4.07 -1.07
C GLY A 57 14.14 -4.53 -2.51
N THR A 58 14.12 -5.85 -2.71
CA THR A 58 13.93 -6.43 -4.05
C THR A 58 12.53 -6.97 -4.27
N SER A 59 11.79 -7.22 -3.20
CA SER A 59 10.54 -7.98 -3.28
C SER A 59 9.30 -7.14 -2.99
N TYR A 60 9.45 -5.94 -2.43
CA TYR A 60 8.32 -5.16 -1.93
C TYR A 60 8.13 -3.80 -2.58
N VAL A 61 6.85 -3.48 -2.76
CA VAL A 61 6.35 -2.11 -2.87
C VAL A 61 5.47 -1.87 -1.66
N VAL A 62 5.60 -0.69 -1.05
CA VAL A 62 4.83 -0.33 0.13
C VAL A 62 4.03 0.92 -0.14
N LYS A 63 2.71 0.82 -0.03
CA LYS A 63 1.81 1.98 -0.03
C LYS A 63 1.54 2.39 1.41
N TYR A 64 1.81 3.65 1.75
CA TYR A 64 1.68 4.10 3.13
C TYR A 64 1.26 5.56 3.25
N GLY A 65 0.66 5.91 4.39
CA GLY A 65 0.28 7.28 4.70
C GLY A 65 -1.03 7.39 5.49
N TYR A 66 -1.45 8.63 5.76
CA TYR A 66 -2.66 8.93 6.52
C TYR A 66 -3.94 8.80 5.69
N GLY A 67 -3.82 8.89 4.35
CA GLY A 67 -4.95 8.71 3.43
C GLY A 67 -5.02 7.32 2.81
N VAL A 68 -4.30 6.34 3.38
CA VAL A 68 -4.28 4.95 2.92
C VAL A 68 -5.18 4.13 3.82
N GLU A 69 -6.15 3.46 3.22
CA GLU A 69 -7.15 2.67 3.94
C GLU A 69 -6.82 1.17 3.87
N PRO A 70 -6.95 0.41 4.98
CA PRO A 70 -6.78 -1.04 4.96
C PRO A 70 -7.70 -1.76 3.95
N LEU A 71 -8.86 -1.17 3.63
CA LEU A 71 -9.80 -1.67 2.63
C LEU A 71 -9.15 -1.86 1.25
N GLU A 72 -8.12 -1.07 0.91
CA GLU A 72 -7.38 -1.25 -0.34
C GLU A 72 -6.73 -2.64 -0.43
N ALA A 73 -6.22 -3.16 0.69
CA ALA A 73 -5.61 -4.48 0.76
C ALA A 73 -6.66 -5.61 0.68
N GLU A 74 -7.82 -5.41 1.30
CA GLU A 74 -8.95 -6.33 1.19
C GLU A 74 -9.45 -6.41 -0.26
N ASN A 75 -9.57 -5.26 -0.93
CA ASN A 75 -9.96 -5.18 -2.34
C ASN A 75 -8.96 -5.88 -3.25
N MET A 76 -7.65 -5.70 -3.04
CA MET A 76 -6.62 -6.43 -3.80
C MET A 76 -6.74 -7.95 -3.58
N THR A 77 -6.93 -8.38 -2.34
CA THR A 77 -7.11 -9.79 -2.00
C THR A 77 -8.37 -10.37 -2.65
N PHE A 78 -9.47 -9.62 -2.64
CA PHE A 78 -10.72 -9.99 -3.27
C PHE A 78 -10.58 -10.12 -4.80
N VAL A 79 -10.02 -9.10 -5.47
CA VAL A 79 -9.80 -9.12 -6.92
C VAL A 79 -8.90 -10.28 -7.32
N ARG A 80 -7.80 -10.52 -6.59
CA ARG A 80 -6.90 -11.66 -6.84
C ARG A 80 -7.60 -13.01 -6.71
N ARG A 81 -8.54 -13.13 -5.77
CA ARG A 81 -9.27 -14.37 -5.50
C ARG A 81 -10.29 -14.72 -6.59
N TYR A 82 -10.90 -13.71 -7.19
CA TYR A 82 -12.06 -13.89 -8.08
C TYR A 82 -11.82 -13.49 -9.54
N THR A 83 -10.61 -13.08 -9.89
CA THR A 83 -10.24 -12.75 -11.28
C THR A 83 -8.90 -13.36 -11.67
N ASN A 84 -8.65 -13.38 -12.98
CA ASN A 84 -7.32 -13.68 -13.53
C ASN A 84 -6.49 -12.40 -13.74
N ILE A 85 -6.97 -11.24 -13.27
CA ILE A 85 -6.21 -9.99 -13.36
C ILE A 85 -5.07 -10.07 -12.35
N HIS A 86 -3.85 -9.85 -12.83
CA HIS A 86 -2.68 -9.79 -11.98
C HIS A 86 -2.74 -8.51 -11.12
N VAL A 87 -3.10 -8.69 -9.86
CA VAL A 87 -2.97 -7.66 -8.82
C VAL A 87 -1.92 -8.09 -7.80
N PRO A 88 -1.16 -7.15 -7.20
CA PRO A 88 -0.12 -7.47 -6.23
C PRO A 88 -0.63 -8.33 -5.07
N ARG A 89 0.15 -9.33 -4.66
CA ARG A 89 -0.11 -10.07 -3.42
C ARG A 89 0.13 -9.13 -2.23
N VAL A 90 -0.80 -9.07 -1.29
CA VAL A 90 -0.59 -8.39 -0.01
C VAL A 90 0.15 -9.34 0.92
N TYR A 91 1.21 -8.86 1.56
CA TYR A 91 1.97 -9.62 2.55
C TYR A 91 1.68 -9.17 3.98
N ALA A 92 1.45 -7.88 4.20
CA ALA A 92 1.08 -7.38 5.51
C ALA A 92 0.37 -6.02 5.45
N VAL A 93 -0.42 -5.74 6.49
CA VAL A 93 -1.08 -4.46 6.73
C VAL A 93 -0.90 -4.06 8.19
N TYR A 94 -0.31 -2.89 8.41
CA TYR A 94 -0.09 -2.33 9.74
C TYR A 94 -0.66 -0.92 9.83
N GLN A 95 -1.06 -0.53 11.03
CA GLN A 95 -1.38 0.84 11.37
C GLN A 95 -0.54 1.31 12.54
N GLN A 96 0.16 2.41 12.35
CA GLN A 96 0.84 3.11 13.42
C GLN A 96 -0.10 4.15 14.02
N SER A 97 -0.35 4.07 15.32
CA SER A 97 -1.11 5.10 16.04
C SER A 97 -0.18 6.25 16.42
N LEU A 98 -0.46 7.46 15.93
CA LEU A 98 0.31 8.66 16.29
C LEU A 98 -0.41 9.52 17.34
N LYS A 99 -1.72 9.68 17.17
CA LYS A 99 -2.62 10.38 18.11
C LYS A 99 -3.98 9.70 18.13
N ALA A 100 -4.83 10.03 19.09
CA ALA A 100 -6.18 9.50 19.16
C ALA A 100 -6.95 9.79 17.86
N GLY A 101 -7.28 8.74 17.10
CA GLY A 101 -8.01 8.82 15.83
C GLY A 101 -7.14 9.07 14.59
N GLU A 102 -5.83 9.25 14.74
CA GLU A 102 -4.91 9.44 13.61
C GLU A 102 -3.97 8.22 13.48
N HIS A 103 -4.16 7.50 12.38
CA HIS A 103 -3.37 6.33 12.05
C HIS A 103 -2.66 6.52 10.71
N LYS A 104 -1.40 6.09 10.66
CA LYS A 104 -0.66 5.95 9.42
C LYS A 104 -0.68 4.47 9.02
N THR A 105 -1.28 4.17 7.88
CA THR A 105 -1.42 2.80 7.37
C THR A 105 -0.22 2.47 6.50
N TYR A 106 0.22 1.21 6.54
CA TYR A 106 1.26 0.63 5.71
C TYR A 106 0.73 -0.66 5.10
N ILE A 107 0.71 -0.76 3.77
CA ILE A 107 0.33 -1.94 3.02
C ILE A 107 1.57 -2.44 2.29
N ILE A 108 2.10 -3.59 2.73
CA ILE A 108 3.28 -4.23 2.15
C ILE A 108 2.77 -5.23 1.11
N MET A 109 3.20 -5.07 -0.13
CA MET A 109 2.72 -5.85 -1.26
C MET A 109 3.83 -6.22 -2.23
N GLU A 110 3.54 -7.23 -3.05
CA GLU A 110 4.39 -7.74 -4.12
C GLU A 110 4.87 -6.61 -5.05
N ARG A 111 6.19 -6.56 -5.24
CA ARG A 111 6.78 -5.77 -6.32
C ARG A 111 6.61 -6.51 -7.64
N ILE A 112 5.73 -5.99 -8.49
CA ILE A 112 5.62 -6.43 -9.88
C ILE A 112 6.65 -5.65 -10.70
N ALA A 113 7.46 -6.36 -11.49
CA ALA A 113 8.37 -5.72 -12.43
C ALA A 113 7.61 -5.43 -13.73
N GLY A 114 7.61 -4.17 -14.15
CA GLY A 114 6.91 -3.73 -15.33
C GLY A 114 7.35 -2.33 -15.76
N ASP A 115 6.77 -1.90 -16.87
CA ASP A 115 6.66 -0.51 -17.23
C ASP A 115 5.18 -0.15 -17.22
N SER A 116 4.88 1.06 -16.75
CA SER A 116 3.51 1.51 -16.57
C SER A 116 2.80 1.68 -17.92
N LEU A 117 1.49 1.45 -17.91
CA LEU A 117 0.71 1.47 -19.15
C LEU A 117 0.77 2.83 -19.85
N ASP A 118 0.78 3.93 -19.10
CA ASP A 118 0.92 5.30 -19.63
C ASP A 118 2.24 5.50 -20.39
N LYS A 119 3.33 4.85 -19.95
CA LYS A 119 4.62 4.91 -20.63
C LYS A 119 4.61 4.15 -21.96
N LEU A 120 3.93 3.01 -22.00
CA LEU A 120 3.92 2.11 -23.17
C LEU A 120 2.77 2.40 -24.16
N TRP A 121 1.72 3.10 -23.72
CA TRP A 121 0.45 3.21 -24.44
C TRP A 121 0.60 3.73 -25.88
N ASP A 122 1.44 4.75 -26.08
CA ASP A 122 1.62 5.35 -27.40
C ASP A 122 2.39 4.44 -28.37
N GLY A 123 3.14 3.47 -27.85
CA GLY A 123 3.85 2.46 -28.63
C GLY A 123 3.01 1.26 -29.03
N PHE A 124 1.80 1.11 -28.49
CA PHE A 124 0.93 -0.02 -28.79
C PHE A 124 0.10 0.17 -30.06
N ASP A 125 -0.01 -0.90 -30.84
CA ASP A 125 -0.94 -0.96 -31.97
C ASP A 125 -2.39 -1.14 -31.51
N THR A 126 -3.32 -1.05 -32.46
CA THR A 126 -4.76 -1.17 -32.17
C THR A 126 -5.12 -2.52 -31.54
N THR A 127 -4.49 -3.61 -31.97
CA THR A 127 -4.78 -4.97 -31.44
C THR A 127 -4.35 -5.06 -29.99
N GLN A 128 -3.13 -4.61 -29.67
CA GLN A 128 -2.60 -4.59 -28.31
C GLN A 128 -3.46 -3.73 -27.36
N LYS A 129 -3.93 -2.57 -27.83
CA LYS A 129 -4.83 -1.72 -27.04
C LYS A 129 -6.18 -2.40 -26.79
N MET A 130 -6.72 -3.10 -27.79
CA MET A 130 -7.97 -3.83 -27.65
C MET A 130 -7.84 -5.00 -26.67
N ASP A 131 -6.74 -5.74 -26.70
CA ASP A 131 -6.49 -6.83 -25.75
C ASP A 131 -6.49 -6.32 -24.30
N ILE A 132 -5.87 -5.18 -24.03
CA ILE A 132 -5.85 -4.54 -22.70
C ILE A 132 -7.25 -4.10 -22.28
N ILE A 133 -8.02 -3.49 -23.18
CA ILE A 133 -9.40 -3.07 -22.91
C ILE A 133 -10.28 -4.28 -22.59
N LEU A 134 -10.08 -5.41 -23.27
CA LEU A 134 -10.87 -6.64 -23.05
C LEU A 134 -10.55 -7.34 -21.73
N LEU A 135 -9.38 -7.09 -21.12
CA LEU A 135 -9.02 -7.61 -19.79
C LEU A 135 -9.74 -6.88 -18.65
N ALA A 136 -10.02 -5.58 -18.79
CA ALA A 136 -10.62 -4.75 -17.75
C ALA A 136 -12.07 -5.11 -17.32
N PRO A 137 -13.01 -5.51 -18.20
CA PRO A 137 -14.41 -5.73 -17.83
C PRO A 137 -14.70 -6.97 -16.97
N GLN A 138 -13.69 -7.74 -16.56
CA GLN A 138 -13.85 -8.97 -15.78
C GLN A 138 -13.77 -8.78 -14.25
N ALA A 139 -13.64 -7.53 -13.76
CA ALA A 139 -13.61 -7.27 -12.33
C ALA A 139 -15.00 -7.44 -11.70
N PRO A 140 -15.18 -8.32 -10.69
CA PRO A 140 -16.46 -8.53 -10.03
C PRO A 140 -16.89 -7.28 -9.27
N VAL A 141 -18.15 -6.88 -9.48
CA VAL A 141 -18.80 -5.84 -8.66
C VAL A 141 -19.05 -6.44 -7.29
N ALA A 142 -18.44 -5.86 -6.24
CA ALA A 142 -18.68 -6.28 -4.86
C ALA A 142 -20.19 -6.15 -4.53
N PRO A 143 -20.79 -7.08 -3.77
CA PRO A 143 -22.18 -6.98 -3.37
C PRO A 143 -22.38 -5.70 -2.56
N SER A 144 -23.30 -4.86 -3.02
CA SER A 144 -23.65 -3.58 -2.41
C SER A 144 -24.14 -3.78 -0.97
N ARG A 145 -23.28 -3.45 0.00
CA ARG A 145 -23.69 -3.20 1.39
C ARG A 145 -24.48 -1.86 1.43
N PRO A 146 -25.42 -1.65 2.36
CA PRO A 146 -26.24 -0.44 2.36
C PRO A 146 -25.35 0.79 2.49
N LEU A 147 -25.66 1.78 1.65
CA LEU A 147 -24.98 3.06 1.46
C LEU A 147 -24.52 3.71 2.78
N VAL A 148 -23.20 3.78 2.97
CA VAL A 148 -22.56 5.00 3.46
C VAL A 148 -21.38 5.29 2.55
N GLU A 149 -21.54 6.38 1.82
CA GLU A 149 -20.54 7.10 1.03
C GLU A 149 -19.96 6.42 -0.22
N THR A 150 -19.87 7.27 -1.24
CA THR A 150 -19.66 6.95 -2.64
C THR A 150 -18.25 6.44 -2.90
N CYS A 151 -18.11 5.29 -3.57
CA CYS A 151 -16.88 4.93 -4.28
C CYS A 151 -16.52 6.06 -5.24
N SER A 152 -15.57 6.91 -4.83
CA SER A 152 -15.01 7.96 -5.66
C SER A 152 -14.10 7.35 -6.73
N ALA A 153 -13.98 8.00 -7.89
CA ALA A 153 -13.12 7.63 -9.00
C ALA A 153 -11.62 7.42 -8.61
N SER A 154 -11.23 7.73 -7.38
CA SER A 154 -9.93 7.42 -6.78
C SER A 154 -9.66 5.92 -6.54
N GLU A 155 -10.69 5.08 -6.39
CA GLU A 155 -10.49 3.64 -6.14
C GLU A 155 -10.07 2.87 -7.39
N LEU A 156 -10.61 3.23 -8.56
CA LEU A 156 -10.16 2.66 -9.85
C LEU A 156 -8.76 3.14 -10.23
N SER A 157 -8.38 4.36 -9.81
CA SER A 157 -7.03 4.87 -9.98
C SER A 157 -6.01 4.10 -9.14
N SER A 158 -6.40 3.54 -7.98
CA SER A 158 -5.51 2.68 -7.18
C SER A 158 -5.26 1.32 -7.83
N LEU A 159 -6.22 0.78 -8.58
CA LEU A 159 -6.02 -0.47 -9.33
C LEU A 159 -5.17 -0.27 -10.59
N LEU A 160 -5.29 0.88 -11.26
CA LEU A 160 -4.46 1.21 -12.44
C LEU A 160 -3.06 1.73 -12.08
N ALA A 161 -2.87 2.38 -10.93
CA ALA A 161 -1.57 2.91 -10.50
C ALA A 161 -0.62 1.84 -9.93
N LEU A 162 -1.06 0.58 -9.86
CA LEU A 162 -0.27 -0.56 -9.40
C LEU A 162 0.28 -1.43 -10.54
N VAL A 163 0.00 -1.05 -11.79
CA VAL A 163 0.78 -1.49 -12.94
C VAL A 163 1.94 -0.50 -13.09
N CYS A 164 2.94 -0.63 -12.22
CA CYS A 164 4.28 -0.10 -12.50
C CYS A 164 5.03 -1.10 -13.35
#